data_AF-A0A1B6DWA9-F1
#
_entry.id   AF-A0A1B6DWA9-F1
#
_cell.length_a   1.000
_cell.length_b   1.000
_cell.length_c   1.000
_cell.angle_alpha   90.00
_cell.angle_beta   90.00
_cell.angle_gamma   90.00
#
_symmetry.space_group_name_H-M   'P 1'
#
loop_
_entity.id
_entity.type
_entity.pdbx_description
1 polymer ?
#
loop_
_entity_poly.entity_id
_entity_poly.type
_entity_poly.pdbx_seq_one_letter_code
_entity_poly.pdbx_strand_id
1 'polypeptide(L)'
;MLQKGAEYIRQLRNERNQLKEEMDNLRGQVESLNSAISSSQSMLPASGAPVSRHRASKMKEMFDEYVRIRTQENWKFWILSLVCEPLLLSFNAQVSTQSLDELYRTTLQWVDQHCSLLDLRPVVLNALRNLCASTDFLSDPSRLPAEARAAVNKPNNS
;
A
#
# COMPACT_ATOMS: atom_id res chain seq x y z
N MET A 1 -65.42 -3.18 29.72
CA MET A 1 -64.34 -2.21 29.41
C MET A 1 -63.11 -2.34 30.31
N LEU A 2 -63.24 -2.87 31.54
CA LEU A 2 -62.08 -3.09 32.44
C LEU A 2 -61.12 -4.20 31.99
N GLN A 3 -61.63 -5.27 31.39
CA GLN A 3 -60.83 -6.42 30.97
C GLN A 3 -59.82 -6.07 29.85
N LYS A 4 -60.27 -5.31 28.83
CA LYS A 4 -59.39 -4.80 27.76
C LYS A 4 -58.34 -3.81 28.28
N GLY A 5 -58.69 -3.01 29.29
CA GLY A 5 -57.74 -2.11 29.95
C GLY A 5 -56.65 -2.88 30.71
N ALA A 6 -57.02 -3.94 31.43
CA ALA A 6 -56.07 -4.80 32.14
C ALA A 6 -55.13 -5.56 31.19
N GLU A 7 -55.65 -6.06 30.06
CA GLU A 7 -54.86 -6.70 29.01
C GLU A 7 -53.87 -5.72 28.36
N TYR A 8 -54.30 -4.50 28.06
CA TYR A 8 -53.43 -3.46 27.50
C TYR A 8 -52.32 -3.03 28.46
N ILE A 9 -52.62 -2.90 29.76
CA ILE A 9 -51.60 -2.63 30.79
C ILE A 9 -50.57 -3.77 30.86
N ARG A 10 -51.01 -5.03 30.70
CA ARG A 10 -50.12 -6.20 30.68
C ARG A 10 -49.24 -6.19 29.43
N GLN A 11 -49.79 -5.85 28.28
CA GLN A 11 -49.03 -5.71 27.03
C GLN A 11 -47.96 -4.61 27.15
N LEU A 12 -48.35 -3.40 27.59
CA LEU A 12 -47.40 -2.30 27.77
C LEU A 12 -46.29 -2.66 28.75
N ARG A 13 -46.59 -3.40 29.83
CA ARG A 13 -45.57 -3.90 30.76
C ARG A 13 -44.60 -4.87 30.10
N ASN A 14 -45.09 -5.77 29.25
CA ASN A 14 -44.25 -6.69 28.50
C ASN A 14 -43.36 -5.96 27.49
N GLU A 15 -43.90 -5.03 26.71
CA GLU A 15 -43.12 -4.22 25.76
C GLU A 15 -42.04 -3.39 26.49
N ARG A 16 -42.38 -2.80 27.64
CA ARG A 16 -41.40 -2.09 28.48
C ARG A 16 -40.28 -2.99 28.97
N ASN A 17 -40.57 -4.26 29.27
CA ASN A 17 -39.55 -5.23 29.68
C ASN A 17 -38.67 -5.64 28.50
N GLN A 18 -39.27 -5.90 27.33
CA GLN A 18 -38.51 -6.23 26.10
C GLN A 18 -37.56 -5.11 25.68
N LEU A 19 -38.04 -3.87 25.64
CA LEU A 19 -37.21 -2.71 25.32
C LEU A 19 -36.08 -2.51 26.34
N LYS A 20 -36.33 -2.85 27.62
CA LYS A 20 -35.31 -2.80 28.66
C LYS A 20 -34.23 -3.87 28.44
N GLU A 21 -34.62 -5.10 28.12
CA GLU A 21 -33.69 -6.18 27.79
C GLU A 21 -32.86 -5.86 26.54
N GLU A 22 -33.47 -5.29 25.50
CA GLU A 22 -32.77 -4.88 24.28
C GLU A 22 -31.78 -3.74 24.56
N MET A 23 -32.18 -2.75 25.36
CA MET A 23 -31.27 -1.67 25.80
C MET A 23 -30.09 -2.22 26.60
N ASP A 24 -30.32 -3.17 27.50
CA ASP A 24 -29.25 -3.79 28.30
C ASP A 24 -28.31 -4.64 27.40
N ASN A 25 -28.85 -5.34 26.39
CA ASN A 25 -28.05 -6.05 25.39
C ASN A 25 -27.20 -5.11 24.52
N LEU A 26 -27.79 -4.03 24.00
CA LEU A 26 -27.06 -3.04 23.20
C LEU A 26 -25.96 -2.35 24.01
N ARG A 27 -26.19 -2.07 25.29
CA ARG A 27 -25.14 -1.59 26.20
C ARG A 27 -24.00 -2.59 26.33
N GLY A 28 -24.30 -3.87 26.49
CA GLY A 28 -23.29 -4.93 26.49
C GLY A 28 -22.50 -5.01 25.18
N GLN A 29 -23.16 -4.84 24.03
CA GLN A 29 -22.47 -4.79 22.72
C GLN A 29 -21.56 -3.58 22.60
N VAL A 30 -21.98 -2.41 23.06
CA VAL A 30 -21.13 -1.20 23.09
C VAL A 30 -19.91 -1.43 23.99
N GLU A 31 -20.08 -2.03 25.16
CA GLU A 31 -18.96 -2.35 26.06
C GLU A 31 -18.00 -3.38 25.44
N SER A 32 -18.53 -4.40 24.76
CA SER A 32 -17.73 -5.41 24.06
C SER A 32 -16.94 -4.79 22.91
N LEU A 33 -17.58 -3.98 22.06
CA LEU A 33 -16.93 -3.28 20.96
C LEU A 33 -15.89 -2.28 21.45
N ASN A 34 -16.19 -1.51 22.50
CA ASN A 34 -15.23 -0.61 23.11
C ASN A 34 -14.03 -1.37 23.66
N SER A 35 -14.24 -2.52 24.31
CA SER A 35 -13.15 -3.37 24.78
C SER A 35 -12.30 -3.90 23.63
N ALA A 36 -12.91 -4.32 22.51
CA ALA A 36 -12.19 -4.76 21.32
C ALA A 36 -11.40 -3.61 20.65
N ILE A 37 -11.98 -2.40 20.60
CA ILE A 37 -11.31 -1.19 20.11
C ILE A 37 -10.13 -0.83 21.00
N SER A 38 -10.32 -0.78 22.32
CA SER A 38 -9.24 -0.48 23.27
C SER A 38 -8.13 -1.53 23.21
N SER A 39 -8.46 -2.81 23.07
CA SER A 39 -7.48 -3.87 22.85
C SER A 39 -6.73 -3.70 21.53
N SER A 40 -7.41 -3.32 20.45
CA SER A 40 -6.77 -3.07 19.17
C SER A 40 -5.85 -1.85 19.24
N GLN A 41 -6.28 -0.80 19.94
CA GLN A 41 -5.51 0.43 20.13
C GLN A 41 -4.31 0.23 21.06
N SER A 42 -4.41 -0.62 22.08
CA SER A 42 -3.27 -0.94 22.97
C SER A 42 -2.19 -1.77 22.28
N MET A 43 -2.56 -2.51 21.21
CA MET A 43 -1.60 -3.20 20.35
C MET A 43 -0.90 -2.26 19.35
N LEU A 44 -1.35 -1.02 19.20
CA LEU A 44 -0.66 -0.01 18.39
C LEU A 44 0.44 0.67 19.22
N PRO A 45 1.61 0.96 18.64
CA PRO A 45 2.62 1.74 19.35
C PRO A 45 2.12 3.18 19.58
N ALA A 46 2.73 3.90 20.53
CA ALA A 46 2.31 5.26 20.93
C ALA A 46 2.27 6.29 19.79
N SER A 47 2.85 5.98 18.62
CA SER A 47 2.82 6.78 17.39
C SER A 47 1.77 6.34 16.34
N GLY A 48 0.90 5.37 16.64
CA GLY A 48 -0.04 4.76 15.69
C GLY A 48 0.59 3.63 14.84
N ALA A 49 -0.20 2.96 14.00
CA ALA A 49 0.32 1.88 13.15
C ALA A 49 1.43 2.42 12.23
N PRO A 50 2.65 1.83 12.23
CA PRO A 50 3.68 2.23 11.28
C PRO A 50 3.22 1.86 9.86
N VAL A 51 2.68 2.83 9.12
CA VAL A 51 2.54 2.71 7.67
C VAL A 51 3.92 2.36 7.14
N SER A 52 3.99 1.26 6.39
CA SER A 52 5.15 0.49 5.91
C SER A 52 6.30 1.28 5.26
N ARG A 53 6.87 2.28 5.95
CA ARG A 53 8.06 3.03 5.50
C ARG A 53 9.31 2.16 5.49
N HIS A 54 9.41 1.19 6.40
CA HIS A 54 10.59 0.33 6.50
C HIS A 54 10.70 -0.69 5.36
N ARG A 55 9.60 -1.34 4.93
CA ARG A 55 9.62 -2.28 3.79
C ARG A 55 9.81 -1.54 2.45
N ALA A 56 9.20 -0.36 2.31
CA ALA A 56 9.44 0.50 1.15
C ALA A 56 10.91 0.91 1.05
N SER A 57 11.51 1.32 2.17
CA SER A 57 12.94 1.64 2.25
C SER A 57 13.82 0.44 1.91
N LYS A 58 13.59 -0.73 2.52
CA LYS A 58 14.49 -1.87 2.32
C LYS A 58 14.45 -2.43 0.90
N MET A 59 13.27 -2.52 0.30
CA MET A 59 13.14 -2.97 -1.09
C MET A 59 13.79 -1.97 -2.06
N LYS A 60 13.70 -0.66 -1.78
CA LYS A 60 14.38 0.38 -2.54
C LYS A 60 15.90 0.25 -2.44
N GLU A 61 16.44 0.06 -1.25
CA GLU A 61 17.88 -0.18 -1.05
C GLU A 61 18.37 -1.40 -1.82
N MET A 62 17.64 -2.52 -1.77
CA MET A 62 17.99 -3.74 -2.51
C MET A 62 17.95 -3.53 -4.03
N PHE A 63 16.96 -2.77 -4.51
CA PHE A 63 16.88 -2.41 -5.92
C PHE A 63 18.03 -1.49 -6.34
N ASP A 64 18.34 -0.46 -5.56
CA ASP A 64 19.41 0.48 -5.86
C ASP A 64 20.78 -0.23 -5.90
N GLU A 65 21.03 -1.16 -4.97
CA GLU A 65 22.24 -1.98 -4.98
C GLU A 65 22.28 -2.92 -6.19
N TYR A 66 21.16 -3.55 -6.55
CA TYR A 66 21.07 -4.40 -7.74
C TYR A 66 21.32 -3.60 -9.02
N VAL A 67 20.71 -2.42 -9.15
CA VAL A 67 20.92 -1.50 -10.27
C VAL A 67 22.37 -1.07 -10.34
N ARG A 68 23.02 -0.76 -9.21
CA ARG A 68 24.43 -0.41 -9.14
C ARG A 68 25.30 -1.53 -9.70
N ILE A 69 25.16 -2.76 -9.20
CA ILE A 69 25.94 -3.92 -9.65
C ILE A 69 25.75 -4.15 -11.15
N ARG A 70 24.50 -4.23 -11.62
CA ARG A 70 24.18 -4.55 -13.02
C ARG A 70 24.57 -3.43 -13.99
N THR A 71 24.53 -2.17 -13.55
CA THR A 71 24.97 -1.02 -14.36
C THR A 71 26.49 -1.01 -14.54
N GLN A 72 27.26 -1.48 -13.55
CA GLN A 72 28.71 -1.62 -13.71
C GLN A 72 29.07 -2.70 -14.74
N GLU A 73 28.36 -3.83 -14.75
CA GLU A 73 28.50 -4.89 -15.75
C GLU A 73 28.05 -4.43 -17.14
N ASN A 74 26.89 -3.78 -17.22
CA ASN A 74 26.30 -3.30 -18.46
C ASN A 74 25.53 -2.00 -18.22
N TRP A 75 26.10 -0.88 -18.69
CA TRP A 75 25.53 0.45 -18.49
C TRP A 75 24.11 0.60 -19.06
N LYS A 76 23.72 -0.19 -20.08
CA LYS A 76 22.36 -0.15 -20.66
C LYS A 76 21.29 -0.57 -19.66
N PHE A 77 21.67 -1.36 -18.65
CA PHE A 77 20.76 -1.77 -17.57
C PHE A 77 20.19 -0.57 -16.81
N TRP A 78 20.97 0.50 -16.69
CA TRP A 78 20.50 1.72 -16.03
C TRP A 78 19.25 2.31 -16.70
N ILE A 79 19.19 2.33 -18.03
CA ILE A 79 18.00 2.80 -18.76
C ILE A 79 16.78 1.95 -18.43
N LEU A 80 16.95 0.62 -18.37
CA LEU A 80 15.89 -0.30 -17.97
C LEU A 80 15.44 -0.03 -16.52
N SER A 81 16.37 0.25 -15.62
CA SER A 81 16.06 0.53 -14.22
C SER A 81 15.18 1.78 -14.03
N LEU A 82 15.35 2.81 -14.88
CA LEU A 82 14.51 4.02 -14.84
C LEU A 82 13.04 3.70 -15.15
N VAL A 83 12.78 2.69 -15.98
CA VAL A 83 11.42 2.21 -16.29
C VAL A 83 10.91 1.29 -15.16
N CYS A 84 11.77 0.44 -14.62
CA CYS A 84 11.39 -0.53 -13.59
C CYS A 84 11.19 0.08 -12.19
N GLU A 85 11.87 1.16 -11.85
CA GLU A 85 11.78 1.82 -10.54
C GLU A 85 10.34 2.21 -10.14
N PRO A 86 9.57 2.96 -10.96
CA PRO A 86 8.18 3.30 -10.62
C PRO A 86 7.29 2.05 -10.53
N LEU A 87 7.56 1.03 -11.36
CA LEU A 87 6.82 -0.24 -11.32
C LEU A 87 7.09 -0.97 -10.01
N LEU A 88 8.35 -1.08 -9.57
CA LEU A 88 8.71 -1.71 -8.30
C LEU A 88 8.06 -0.99 -7.11
N LEU A 89 8.07 0.34 -7.11
CA LEU A 89 7.44 1.13 -6.04
C LEU A 89 5.94 0.85 -5.97
N SER A 90 5.25 0.83 -7.12
CA SER A 90 3.82 0.51 -7.18
C SER A 90 3.52 -0.94 -6.75
N PHE A 91 4.37 -1.89 -7.16
CA PHE A 91 4.26 -3.30 -6.78
C PHE A 91 4.38 -3.46 -5.27
N ASN A 92 5.40 -2.84 -4.65
CA ASN A 92 5.62 -2.95 -3.21
C ASN A 92 4.48 -2.30 -2.39
N ALA A 93 3.80 -1.32 -2.96
CA ALA A 93 2.67 -0.65 -2.31
C ALA A 93 1.36 -1.45 -2.40
N GLN A 94 1.12 -2.19 -3.50
CA GLN A 94 -0.16 -2.85 -3.76
C GLN A 94 -0.16 -4.37 -3.53
N VAL A 95 0.99 -5.03 -3.66
CA VAL A 95 1.07 -6.49 -3.57
C VAL A 95 1.22 -6.96 -2.13
N SER A 96 0.26 -7.77 -1.71
CA SER A 96 0.21 -8.36 -0.37
C SER A 96 1.21 -9.50 -0.23
N THR A 97 1.80 -9.64 0.95
CA THR A 97 2.66 -10.78 1.32
C THR A 97 2.13 -11.53 2.53
N GLN A 98 0.82 -11.42 2.79
CA GLN A 98 0.19 -12.03 3.98
C GLN A 98 0.06 -13.56 3.86
N SER A 99 -0.15 -14.06 2.65
CA SER A 99 -0.17 -15.49 2.32
C SER A 99 0.24 -15.68 0.86
N LEU A 100 0.51 -16.92 0.47
CA LEU A 100 0.85 -17.24 -0.93
C LEU A 100 -0.35 -16.97 -1.87
N ASP A 101 -1.57 -17.28 -1.43
CA ASP A 101 -2.79 -17.02 -2.20
C ASP A 101 -3.04 -15.52 -2.39
N GLU A 102 -2.89 -14.71 -1.34
CA GLU A 102 -3.01 -13.25 -1.43
C GLU A 102 -1.91 -12.64 -2.29
N LEU A 103 -0.68 -13.13 -2.16
CA LEU A 103 0.45 -12.70 -3.00
C LEU A 103 0.15 -12.97 -4.48
N TYR A 104 -0.29 -14.18 -4.82
CA TYR A 104 -0.62 -14.55 -6.19
C TYR A 104 -1.76 -13.69 -6.74
N ARG A 105 -2.88 -13.60 -6.00
CA ARG A 105 -4.06 -12.84 -6.42
C ARG A 105 -3.74 -11.36 -6.62
N THR A 106 -3.08 -10.73 -5.65
CA THR A 106 -2.76 -9.29 -5.71
C THR A 106 -1.67 -8.99 -6.73
N THR A 107 -0.74 -9.92 -6.99
CA THR A 107 0.24 -9.79 -8.08
C THR A 107 -0.46 -9.77 -9.45
N LEU A 108 -1.36 -10.72 -9.71
CA LEU A 108 -2.09 -10.75 -10.99
C LEU A 108 -2.93 -9.49 -11.19
N GLN A 109 -3.60 -9.03 -10.13
CA GLN A 109 -4.35 -7.78 -10.16
C GLN A 109 -3.44 -6.59 -10.47
N TRP A 110 -2.26 -6.50 -9.84
CA TRP A 110 -1.30 -5.44 -10.13
C TRP A 110 -0.84 -5.46 -11.59
N VAL A 111 -0.55 -6.65 -12.14
CA VAL A 111 -0.15 -6.78 -13.56
C VAL A 111 -1.24 -6.27 -14.49
N ASP A 112 -2.50 -6.65 -14.26
CA ASP A 112 -3.63 -6.21 -15.08
C ASP A 112 -3.82 -4.69 -15.05
N GLN A 113 -3.58 -4.07 -13.89
CA GLN A 113 -3.78 -2.63 -13.66
C GLN A 113 -2.59 -1.75 -14.05
N HIS A 114 -1.36 -2.29 -14.05
CA HIS A 114 -0.14 -1.48 -14.17
C HIS A 114 0.80 -1.90 -15.29
N CYS A 115 0.59 -3.07 -15.89
CA CYS A 115 1.46 -3.61 -16.95
C CYS A 115 0.77 -3.72 -18.32
N SER A 116 -0.40 -3.10 -18.50
CA SER A 116 -0.99 -2.96 -19.83
C SER A 116 -0.14 -2.05 -20.71
N LEU A 117 -0.23 -2.18 -22.04
CA LEU A 117 0.47 -1.28 -22.97
C LEU A 117 0.03 0.18 -22.81
N LEU A 118 -1.20 0.42 -22.39
CA LEU A 118 -1.72 1.77 -22.16
C LEU A 118 -1.06 2.41 -20.93
N ASP A 119 -0.81 1.61 -19.90
CA ASP A 119 -0.20 2.07 -18.63
C ASP A 119 1.33 2.14 -18.71
N LEU A 120 1.97 1.22 -19.43
CA LEU A 120 3.43 1.21 -19.60
C LEU A 120 3.94 2.33 -20.51
N ARG A 121 3.16 2.73 -21.53
CA ARG A 121 3.56 3.78 -22.48
C ARG A 121 3.95 5.10 -21.77
N PRO A 122 3.12 5.69 -20.87
CA PRO A 122 3.51 6.90 -20.16
C PRO A 122 4.71 6.68 -19.22
N VAL A 123 4.85 5.50 -18.60
CA VAL A 123 6.00 5.18 -17.74
C VAL A 123 7.30 5.23 -18.54
N VAL A 124 7.34 4.55 -19.69
CA VAL A 124 8.52 4.53 -20.57
C VAL A 124 8.81 5.93 -21.11
N LEU A 125 7.80 6.66 -21.58
CA LEU A 125 8.00 8.01 -22.12
C LEU A 125 8.51 8.98 -21.06
N ASN A 126 8.00 8.89 -19.82
CA ASN A 126 8.49 9.70 -18.71
C ASN A 126 9.93 9.34 -18.33
N ALA A 127 10.29 8.05 -18.31
CA ALA A 127 11.66 7.61 -18.07
C ALA A 127 12.62 8.14 -19.15
N LEU A 128 12.24 8.06 -20.43
CA LEU A 128 13.03 8.60 -21.54
C LEU A 128 13.12 10.13 -21.51
N ARG A 129 12.04 10.82 -21.13
CA ARG A 129 12.04 12.28 -20.95
C ARG A 129 13.00 12.68 -19.83
N ASN A 130 12.94 11.98 -18.69
CA ASN A 130 13.84 12.21 -17.56
C ASN A 130 15.29 11.93 -17.94
N LEU A 131 15.55 10.86 -18.70
CA LEU A 131 16.86 10.57 -19.26
C LEU A 131 17.37 11.75 -20.09
N CYS A 132 16.58 12.23 -21.06
CA CYS A 132 16.94 13.36 -21.91
C CYS A 132 17.17 14.67 -21.14
N ALA A 133 16.50 14.86 -20.00
CA ALA A 133 16.65 16.07 -19.17
C ALA A 133 17.81 15.99 -18.17
N SER A 134 18.23 14.78 -17.78
CA SER A 134 19.27 14.55 -16.76
C SER A 134 20.64 14.18 -17.34
N THR A 135 20.71 13.90 -18.64
CA THR A 135 21.91 13.50 -19.36
C THR A 135 22.12 14.37 -20.60
N ASP A 136 23.37 14.47 -21.05
CA ASP A 136 23.68 15.14 -22.31
C ASP A 136 23.48 14.21 -23.53
N PHE A 137 22.65 13.16 -23.38
CA PHE A 137 22.41 12.12 -24.38
C PHE A 137 22.04 12.67 -25.77
N LEU A 138 21.20 13.69 -25.82
CA LEU A 138 20.74 14.29 -27.08
C LEU A 138 21.87 15.04 -27.81
N SER A 139 22.90 15.48 -27.09
CA SER A 139 24.04 16.21 -27.62
C SER A 139 25.20 15.27 -27.96
N ASP A 140 25.48 14.28 -27.10
CA ASP A 140 26.53 13.29 -27.32
C ASP A 140 26.16 11.92 -26.68
N PRO A 141 25.66 10.97 -27.48
CA PRO A 141 25.30 9.64 -27.03
C PRO A 141 26.47 8.83 -26.46
N SER A 142 27.73 9.17 -26.78
CA SER A 142 28.91 8.44 -26.31
C SER A 142 29.20 8.64 -24.82
N ARG A 143 28.59 9.66 -24.20
CA ARG A 143 28.74 9.99 -22.77
C ARG A 143 27.84 9.18 -21.84
N LEU A 144 26.75 8.63 -22.35
CA LEU A 144 25.78 7.84 -21.59
C LEU A 144 26.39 6.72 -20.73
N PRO A 145 27.38 5.93 -21.19
CA PRO A 145 27.99 4.90 -20.38
C PRO A 145 28.65 5.45 -19.10
N ALA A 146 29.32 6.59 -19.20
CA ALA A 146 29.97 7.24 -18.06
C ALA A 146 28.94 7.88 -17.12
N GLU A 147 27.91 8.53 -17.69
CA GLU A 147 26.84 9.18 -16.93
C GLU A 147 25.98 8.15 -16.16
N ALA A 148 25.66 7.01 -16.78
CA ALA A 148 24.95 5.91 -16.13
C ALA A 148 25.73 5.37 -14.91
N ARG A 149 27.04 5.15 -15.08
CA ARG A 149 27.92 4.68 -13.99
C ARG A 149 28.07 5.73 -12.89
N ALA A 150 28.11 7.01 -13.24
CA ALA A 150 28.15 8.09 -12.27
C ALA A 150 26.82 8.20 -11.50
N ALA A 151 25.68 8.06 -12.18
CA ALA A 151 24.36 8.15 -11.59
C ALA A 151 24.14 7.10 -10.48
N VAL A 152 24.55 5.85 -10.69
CA VAL A 152 24.39 4.77 -9.70
C VAL A 152 25.39 4.83 -8.54
N ASN A 153 26.45 5.63 -8.66
CA ASN A 153 27.49 5.78 -7.64
C ASN A 153 27.32 7.06 -6.80
N LYS A 154 26.41 7.96 -7.18
CA LYS A 154 26.06 9.12 -6.33
C LYS A 154 25.34 8.59 -5.09
N PRO A 155 25.77 8.96 -3.86
CA PRO A 155 24.99 8.63 -2.68
C PRO A 155 23.62 9.32 -2.79
N ASN A 156 22.54 8.56 -2.62
CA ASN A 156 21.19 9.10 -2.49
C ASN A 156 21.16 9.96 -1.22
N ASN A 157 21.42 11.27 -1.35
CA ASN A 157 21.13 12.21 -0.29
C ASN A 157 19.62 12.18 -0.07
N SER A 158 19.24 11.60 1.07
CA SER A 158 17.87 11.45 1.56
C SER A 158 17.26 12.80 1.91
#